data_AF-G5LS29-F1
#
_entry.id   AF-G5LS29-F1
#
_cell.length_a   1.000
_cell.length_b   1.000
_cell.length_c   1.000
_cell.angle_alpha   90.00
_cell.angle_beta   90.00
_cell.angle_gamma   90.00
#
_symmetry.space_group_name_H-M   'P 1'
#
loop_
_entity.id
_entity.type
_entity.pdbx_description
1 polymer ?
#
loop_
_entity_poly.entity_id
_entity_poly.type
_entity_poly.pdbx_seq_one_letter_code
_entity_poly.pdbx_strand_id
1 'polypeptide(L)'
;MLSSQTSSIFTVSRLNQTVRLLLEQEMGQVWISGEISNFTQPASGHWYFTLKDDTAQVRCAMFRNSNRRVTFRPQHGQQVLVRANITLYEPR
;
A
#
# COMPACT_ATOMS: atom_id res chain seq x y z
N MET A 1 1.00 42.69 4.45
CA MET A 1 -0.09 42.08 3.67
C MET A 1 -0.45 40.78 4.37
N LEU A 2 -1.64 40.71 4.98
CA LEU A 2 -2.16 39.48 5.57
C LEU A 2 -2.61 38.59 4.41
N SER A 3 -1.92 37.47 4.19
CA SER A 3 -2.37 36.44 3.27
C SER A 3 -3.68 35.88 3.83
N SER A 4 -4.79 36.21 3.17
CA SER A 4 -6.06 35.52 3.39
C SER A 4 -5.82 34.04 3.11
N GLN A 5 -5.71 33.24 4.18
CA GLN A 5 -5.86 31.80 4.07
C GLN A 5 -7.30 31.53 3.67
N THR A 6 -7.57 31.52 2.37
CA THR A 6 -8.72 30.81 1.85
C THR A 6 -8.50 29.36 2.21
N SER A 7 -9.26 28.85 3.18
CA SER A 7 -9.36 27.41 3.42
C SER A 7 -9.74 26.76 2.10
N SER A 8 -8.77 26.14 1.43
CA SER A 8 -9.00 25.41 0.21
C SER A 8 -9.84 24.18 0.58
N ILE A 9 -11.14 24.21 0.27
CA ILE A 9 -12.03 23.08 0.54
C ILE A 9 -11.71 21.99 -0.50
N PHE A 10 -11.34 20.80 -0.02
CA PHE A 10 -11.09 19.64 -0.88
C PHE A 10 -12.37 18.80 -1.01
N THR A 11 -12.66 18.34 -2.22
CA THR A 11 -13.55 17.17 -2.40
C THR A 11 -12.80 15.91 -1.97
N VAL A 12 -13.52 14.84 -1.63
CA VAL A 12 -12.91 13.55 -1.24
C VAL A 12 -11.98 13.03 -2.34
N SER A 13 -12.39 13.09 -3.61
CA SER A 13 -11.55 12.67 -4.74
C SER A 13 -10.30 13.53 -4.89
N ARG A 14 -10.42 14.86 -4.71
CA ARG A 14 -9.26 15.75 -4.77
C ARG A 14 -8.27 15.46 -3.65
N LEU A 15 -8.76 15.20 -2.44
CA LEU A 15 -7.92 14.82 -1.30
C LEU A 15 -7.16 13.52 -1.59
N ASN A 16 -7.86 12.46 -2.00
CA ASN A 16 -7.25 11.17 -2.29
C ASN A 16 -6.20 11.26 -3.40
N GLN A 17 -6.52 11.94 -4.50
CA GLN A 17 -5.57 12.15 -5.58
C GLN A 17 -4.32 12.91 -5.12
N THR A 18 -4.51 13.96 -4.30
CA THR A 18 -3.39 14.77 -3.80
C THR A 18 -2.49 13.94 -2.87
N VAL A 19 -3.07 13.21 -1.92
CA VAL A 19 -2.32 12.34 -1.00
C VAL A 19 -1.58 11.25 -1.75
N ARG A 20 -2.24 10.63 -2.73
CA ARG A 20 -1.62 9.60 -3.59
C ARG A 20 -0.38 10.13 -4.30
N LEU A 21 -0.48 11.31 -4.92
CA LEU A 21 0.63 11.93 -5.63
C LEU A 21 1.80 12.25 -4.70
N LEU A 22 1.52 12.82 -3.52
CA LEU A 22 2.55 13.12 -2.52
C LEU A 22 3.27 11.84 -2.06
N LEU A 23 2.53 10.77 -1.77
CA LEU A 23 3.13 9.49 -1.39
C LEU A 23 4.00 8.90 -2.51
N GLU A 24 3.48 8.89 -3.75
CA GLU A 24 4.21 8.34 -4.89
C GLU A 24 5.47 9.16 -5.22
N GLN A 25 5.45 10.48 -5.03
CA GLN A 25 6.60 11.37 -5.24
C GLN A 25 7.68 11.24 -4.17
N GLU A 26 7.29 11.26 -2.89
CA GLU A 26 8.24 11.31 -1.78
C GLU A 26 8.82 9.92 -1.44
N MET A 27 8.02 8.87 -1.55
CA MET A 27 8.43 7.52 -1.12
C MET A 27 8.86 6.64 -2.29
N GLY A 28 8.19 6.76 -3.44
CA GLY A 28 8.42 5.91 -4.60
C GLY A 28 8.39 4.42 -4.25
N GLN A 29 9.50 3.73 -4.53
CA GLN A 29 9.66 2.29 -4.28
C GLN A 29 10.61 2.04 -3.11
N VAL A 30 10.17 1.24 -2.15
CA VAL A 30 10.90 0.94 -0.91
C VAL A 30 10.98 -0.55 -0.64
N TRP A 31 11.89 -0.93 0.26
CA TRP A 31 11.94 -2.26 0.88
C TRP A 31 11.32 -2.20 2.26
N ILE A 32 10.48 -3.20 2.59
CA ILE A 32 9.75 -3.29 3.86
C ILE A 32 10.01 -4.68 4.44
N SER A 33 10.44 -4.74 5.70
CA SER A 33 10.46 -5.98 6.49
C SER A 33 9.20 -6.05 7.32
N GLY A 34 8.54 -7.20 7.36
CA GLY A 34 7.35 -7.37 8.21
C GLY A 34 6.85 -8.81 8.20
N GLU A 35 5.94 -9.09 9.13
CA GLU A 35 5.23 -10.37 9.21
C GLU A 35 3.97 -10.33 8.33
N ILE A 36 3.76 -11.37 7.53
CA ILE A 36 2.52 -11.54 6.77
C ILE A 36 1.39 -12.01 7.68
N SER A 37 0.26 -11.32 7.60
CA SER A 37 -1.03 -11.75 8.15
C SER A 37 -2.15 -11.57 7.14
N ASN A 38 -3.31 -12.19 7.40
CA ASN A 38 -4.53 -12.04 6.61
C ASN A 38 -4.34 -12.29 5.09
N PHE A 39 -3.50 -13.26 4.72
CA PHE A 39 -3.25 -13.58 3.32
C PHE A 39 -4.48 -14.19 2.64
N THR A 40 -4.85 -13.66 1.48
CA THR A 40 -5.95 -14.16 0.65
C THR A 40 -5.56 -14.13 -0.84
N GLN A 41 -6.08 -15.11 -1.58
CA GLN A 41 -5.92 -15.21 -3.03
C GLN A 41 -7.28 -15.54 -3.66
N PRO A 42 -8.04 -14.53 -4.10
CA PRO A 42 -9.29 -14.73 -4.82
C PRO A 42 -9.06 -15.37 -6.21
N ALA A 43 -10.16 -15.70 -6.91
CA ALA A 43 -10.13 -16.31 -8.24
C ALA A 43 -9.39 -15.46 -9.31
N SER A 44 -9.28 -14.14 -9.12
CA SER A 44 -8.47 -13.26 -9.99
C SER A 44 -6.97 -13.58 -9.93
N GLY A 45 -6.53 -14.28 -8.89
CA GLY A 45 -5.13 -14.64 -8.66
C GLY A 45 -4.28 -13.52 -8.08
N HIS A 46 -4.86 -12.36 -7.76
CA HIS A 46 -4.19 -11.32 -6.97
C HIS A 46 -4.01 -11.77 -5.53
N TRP A 47 -2.94 -11.33 -4.88
CA TRP A 47 -2.73 -11.55 -3.46
C TRP A 47 -3.07 -10.28 -2.69
N TYR A 48 -3.80 -10.45 -1.60
CA TYR A 48 -4.05 -9.41 -0.64
C TYR A 48 -3.62 -9.93 0.73
N PHE A 49 -2.85 -9.11 1.44
CA PHE A 49 -2.32 -9.47 2.76
C PHE A 49 -2.03 -8.21 3.55
N THR A 50 -1.69 -8.37 4.82
CA THR A 50 -1.22 -7.29 5.68
C THR A 50 0.23 -7.57 6.06
N LEU A 51 1.08 -6.56 5.95
CA LEU A 51 2.40 -6.57 6.60
C LEU A 51 2.27 -5.85 7.94
N LYS A 52 2.83 -6.43 8.99
CA LYS A 52 2.82 -5.85 10.33
C LYS A 52 4.17 -6.00 11.04
N ASP A 53 4.37 -5.15 12.03
CA ASP A 53 5.35 -5.28 13.11
C ASP A 53 4.63 -5.16 14.46
N ASP A 54 5.38 -4.96 15.55
CA ASP A 54 4.84 -4.88 16.91
C ASP A 54 3.95 -3.63 17.14
N THR A 55 4.08 -2.61 16.30
CA THR A 55 3.49 -1.28 16.51
C THR A 55 2.59 -0.80 15.38
N ALA A 56 2.73 -1.37 14.17
CA ALA A 56 2.08 -0.88 12.97
C ALA A 56 1.71 -2.00 11.99
N GLN A 57 0.78 -1.68 11.09
CA GLN A 57 0.41 -2.56 10.00
C GLN A 57 -0.01 -1.79 8.74
N VAL A 58 0.17 -2.41 7.58
CA VAL A 58 -0.21 -1.85 6.27
C VAL A 58 -0.82 -2.94 5.39
N ARG A 59 -1.88 -2.60 4.66
CA ARG A 59 -2.50 -3.50 3.68
C ARG A 59 -1.69 -3.49 2.38
N CYS A 60 -1.48 -4.67 1.83
CA CYS A 60 -0.70 -4.89 0.62
C CYS A 60 -1.55 -5.61 -0.42
N ALA A 61 -1.38 -5.20 -1.68
CA ALA A 61 -1.91 -5.90 -2.83
C ALA A 61 -0.77 -6.25 -3.78
N MET A 62 -0.71 -7.50 -4.23
CA MET A 62 0.25 -7.97 -5.23
C MET A 62 -0.50 -8.55 -6.42
N PHE A 63 -0.34 -7.91 -7.58
CA PHE A 63 -1.01 -8.36 -8.79
C PHE A 63 -0.48 -9.73 -9.26
N ARG A 64 -1.33 -10.45 -9.99
CA ARG A 64 -1.09 -11.84 -10.42
C ARG A 64 0.19 -11.95 -11.25
N ASN A 65 0.48 -10.97 -12.10
CA ASN A 65 1.69 -11.01 -12.90
C ASN A 65 2.96 -10.82 -12.06
N SER A 66 2.86 -10.06 -10.96
CA SER A 66 3.97 -9.84 -10.04
C SER A 66 4.23 -11.07 -9.17
N ASN A 67 3.18 -11.71 -8.65
CA ASN A 67 3.33 -12.83 -7.71
C ASN A 67 3.87 -14.11 -8.37
N ARG A 68 3.76 -14.26 -9.69
CA ARG A 68 4.39 -15.36 -10.45
C ARG A 68 5.91 -15.47 -10.28
N ARG A 69 6.57 -14.39 -9.85
CA ARG A 69 8.02 -14.38 -9.58
C ARG A 69 8.37 -14.83 -8.17
N VAL A 70 7.37 -14.98 -7.29
CA VAL A 70 7.56 -15.45 -5.93
C VAL A 70 7.60 -16.98 -5.97
N THR A 71 8.72 -17.55 -5.55
CA THR A 71 8.98 -19.01 -5.60
C THR A 71 8.43 -19.75 -4.40
N PHE A 72 7.82 -19.05 -3.45
CA PHE A 72 7.20 -19.61 -2.26
C PHE A 72 5.74 -19.19 -2.15
N ARG A 73 4.97 -19.95 -1.37
CA ARG A 73 3.60 -19.59 -1.02
C ARG A 73 3.62 -18.84 0.31
N PRO A 74 3.14 -17.59 0.38
CA PRO A 74 3.07 -16.85 1.64
C PRO A 74 2.26 -17.58 2.71
N GLN A 75 2.75 -17.54 3.94
CA GLN A 75 2.10 -18.12 5.11
C GLN A 75 1.81 -17.05 6.16
N HIS A 76 0.76 -17.27 6.96
CA HIS A 76 0.50 -16.43 8.14
C HIS A 76 1.65 -16.57 9.14
N GLY A 77 2.13 -15.47 9.69
CA GLY A 77 3.27 -15.46 10.62
C GLY A 77 4.63 -15.44 9.92
N GLN A 78 4.67 -15.45 8.59
CA GLN A 78 5.93 -15.49 7.86
C GLN A 78 6.59 -14.11 7.81
N GLN A 79 7.81 -14.00 8.32
CA GLN A 79 8.64 -12.82 8.14
C GLN A 79 9.12 -12.75 6.69
N VAL A 80 8.96 -11.59 6.06
CA VAL A 80 9.33 -11.36 4.66
C VAL A 80 10.00 -10.02 4.47
N LEU A 81 10.79 -9.92 3.41
CA LEU A 81 11.30 -8.67 2.86
C LEU A 81 10.59 -8.41 1.52
N VAL A 82 9.89 -7.28 1.41
CA VAL A 82 9.05 -6.95 0.25
C VAL A 82 9.53 -5.65 -0.39
N ARG A 83 9.71 -5.67 -1.72
CA ARG A 83 9.90 -4.46 -2.51
C ARG A 83 8.55 -3.97 -3.04
N ALA A 84 8.11 -2.79 -2.62
CA ALA A 84 6.77 -2.28 -2.90
C ALA A 84 6.80 -0.79 -3.27
N ASN A 85 5.80 -0.37 -4.04
CA ASN A 85 5.53 1.06 -4.27
C ASN A 85 4.54 1.53 -3.22
N ILE A 86 4.83 2.66 -2.57
CA ILE A 86 3.92 3.26 -1.60
C ILE A 86 2.89 4.11 -2.35
N THR A 87 1.61 3.85 -2.10
CA THR A 87 0.51 4.56 -2.75
C THR A 87 -0.73 4.51 -1.89
N LEU A 88 -1.73 5.32 -2.25
CA LEU A 88 -3.05 5.29 -1.62
C LEU A 88 -3.98 4.42 -2.46
N TYR A 89 -4.58 3.40 -1.85
CA TYR A 89 -5.58 2.58 -2.52
C TYR A 89 -6.94 3.30 -2.49
N GLU A 90 -7.35 3.81 -3.65
CA GLU A 90 -8.66 4.41 -3.81
C GLU A 90 -9.73 3.31 -3.94
N PRO A 91 -10.84 3.40 -3.20
CA PRO A 91 -12.00 2.54 -3.45
C PRO A 91 -12.43 2.69 -4.91
N ARG A 92 -12.66 1.56 -5.59
CA ARG A 92 -13.26 1.55 -6.93
C ARG A 92 -14.76 1.73 -6.85
#